data_AF-A0A1S3GRD5-F1
#
_entry.id   AF-A0A1S3GRD5-F1
#
_cell.length_a   1.000
_cell.length_b   1.000
_cell.length_c   1.000
_cell.angle_alpha   90.00
_cell.angle_beta   90.00
_cell.angle_gamma   90.00
#
_symmetry.space_group_name_H-M   'P 1'
#
loop_
_entity.id
_entity.type
_entity.pdbx_description
1 polymer ?
#
loop_
_entity_poly.entity_id
_entity_poly.type
_entity_poly.pdbx_seq_one_letter_code
_entity_poly.pdbx_strand_id
1 'polypeptide(L)'
;MYKVDLSVDPKEVAAIVARRNRERERQSRIFNVRNRTIGVDVAALNQQVEERRLREAREQSKEVAYDMLSDQLRLAMDKQAAHMAKLEESYRVALMTATANANKAQATKIADRQHREQWYQQETNRMEIQNQVTSDMLTENPQVAQHPTNPNRVLPYCWKGMTPEQRAAIRKTQRIQSYEKEVQREAEKQLTNEWDNQRIHLAQAAQELEEQERELCAEFRRGLGSFNQQLASEQSTHQNHLNSMIYASQPTAQYYMQFNSSSR
;
A
#
# COMPACT_ATOMS: atom_id res chain seq x y z
N MET A 1 -114.32 -86.26 94.76
CA MET A 1 -113.14 -85.44 95.09
C MET A 1 -112.69 -84.73 93.82
N TYR A 2 -112.89 -83.41 93.76
CA TYR A 2 -112.31 -82.35 92.92
C TYR A 2 -111.72 -82.58 91.49
N LYS A 3 -112.06 -81.62 90.60
CA LYS A 3 -111.23 -80.91 89.58
C LYS A 3 -111.11 -81.58 88.19
N VAL A 4 -111.27 -80.94 87.01
CA VAL A 4 -111.32 -79.52 86.56
C VAL A 4 -112.09 -79.48 85.22
N ASP A 5 -113.04 -78.55 85.05
CA ASP A 5 -113.51 -78.11 83.73
C ASP A 5 -112.38 -77.33 83.04
N LEU A 6 -111.67 -77.95 82.08
CA LEU A 6 -110.78 -77.23 81.18
C LEU A 6 -111.57 -76.76 79.96
N SER A 7 -111.97 -75.50 80.02
CA SER A 7 -112.27 -74.66 78.85
C SER A 7 -111.17 -74.86 77.79
N VAL A 8 -111.46 -75.62 76.73
CA VAL A 8 -110.59 -75.67 75.54
C VAL A 8 -110.64 -74.29 74.89
N ASP A 9 -109.51 -73.57 74.95
CA ASP A 9 -109.32 -72.23 74.43
C ASP A 9 -109.68 -72.21 72.92
N PRO A 10 -110.54 -71.28 72.43
CA PRO A 10 -110.85 -71.16 71.00
C PRO A 10 -109.61 -71.04 70.12
N LYS A 11 -108.47 -70.59 70.68
CA LYS A 11 -107.17 -70.56 70.02
C LYS A 11 -106.60 -71.96 69.73
N GLU A 12 -106.83 -72.94 70.62
CA GLU A 12 -106.43 -74.34 70.41
C GLU A 12 -107.31 -75.01 69.35
N VAL A 13 -108.62 -74.73 69.35
CA VAL A 13 -109.53 -75.23 68.30
C VAL A 13 -109.15 -74.65 66.93
N ALA A 14 -108.84 -73.36 66.85
CA ALA A 14 -108.35 -72.72 65.63
C ALA A 14 -107.02 -73.31 65.17
N ALA A 15 -106.09 -73.64 66.08
CA ALA A 15 -104.83 -74.29 65.75
C ALA A 15 -105.04 -75.73 65.23
N ILE A 16 -105.97 -76.49 65.81
CA ILE A 16 -106.34 -77.83 65.35
C ILE A 16 -106.98 -77.77 63.96
N VAL A 17 -107.93 -76.84 63.73
CA VAL A 17 -108.57 -76.65 62.43
C VAL A 17 -107.55 -76.17 61.38
N ALA A 18 -106.66 -75.25 61.72
CA ALA A 18 -105.58 -74.81 60.83
C ALA A 18 -104.61 -75.95 60.49
N ARG A 19 -104.27 -76.81 61.45
CA ARG A 19 -103.44 -78.01 61.21
C ARG A 19 -104.16 -78.99 60.29
N ARG A 20 -105.47 -79.21 60.52
CA ARG A 20 -106.31 -80.09 59.69
C ARG A 20 -106.49 -79.55 58.27
N ASN A 21 -106.61 -78.23 58.12
CA ASN A 21 -106.69 -77.55 56.82
C ASN A 21 -105.36 -77.62 56.07
N ARG A 22 -104.22 -77.35 56.73
CA ARG A 22 -102.88 -77.52 56.14
C ARG A 22 -102.62 -78.97 55.73
N GLU A 23 -103.07 -79.95 56.53
CA GLU A 23 -102.94 -81.36 56.18
C GLU A 23 -103.85 -81.72 54.99
N ARG A 24 -105.06 -81.15 54.89
CA ARG A 24 -105.92 -81.28 53.71
C ARG A 24 -105.31 -80.66 52.46
N GLU A 25 -104.75 -79.46 52.55
CA GLU A 25 -104.02 -78.80 51.46
C GLU A 25 -102.78 -79.60 51.05
N ARG A 26 -102.06 -80.19 52.02
CA ARG A 26 -100.93 -81.08 51.77
C ARG A 26 -101.37 -82.38 51.09
N GLN A 27 -102.43 -83.02 51.57
CA GLN A 27 -103.03 -84.21 50.94
C GLN A 27 -103.50 -83.90 49.52
N SER A 28 -104.16 -82.76 49.29
CA SER A 28 -104.59 -82.34 47.94
C SER A 28 -103.42 -82.18 46.96
N ARG A 29 -102.23 -81.83 47.45
CA ARG A 29 -100.99 -81.77 46.66
C ARG A 29 -100.34 -83.13 46.46
N ILE A 30 -100.36 -84.01 47.46
CA ILE A 30 -99.72 -85.33 47.43
C ILE A 30 -100.53 -86.36 46.61
N PHE A 31 -101.85 -86.30 46.67
CA PHE A 31 -102.73 -87.24 45.96
C PHE A 31 -103.06 -86.82 44.52
N ASN A 32 -102.84 -85.55 44.14
CA ASN A 32 -103.00 -85.11 42.75
C ASN A 32 -101.76 -85.52 41.93
N VAL A 33 -101.91 -86.58 41.13
CA VAL A 33 -100.84 -87.14 40.28
C VAL A 33 -100.20 -86.07 39.38
N ARG A 34 -100.99 -85.15 38.81
CA ARG A 34 -100.48 -84.10 37.91
C ARG A 34 -99.57 -83.11 38.63
N ASN A 35 -99.97 -82.67 39.82
CA ASN A 35 -99.17 -81.77 40.66
C ASN A 35 -97.94 -82.47 41.27
N ARG A 36 -98.00 -83.80 41.42
CA ARG A 36 -96.92 -84.64 41.94
C ARG A 36 -95.86 -84.96 40.87
N THR A 37 -96.28 -85.14 39.62
CA THR A 37 -95.36 -85.38 38.49
C THR A 37 -94.77 -84.08 37.95
N ILE A 38 -95.57 -83.01 37.81
CA ILE A 38 -95.14 -81.70 37.29
C ILE A 38 -95.90 -80.58 38.02
N GLY A 39 -95.47 -80.25 39.24
CA GLY A 39 -95.96 -79.09 39.99
C GLY A 39 -95.15 -77.85 39.63
N VAL A 40 -95.71 -76.96 38.81
CA VAL A 40 -95.02 -75.74 38.34
C VAL A 40 -95.90 -74.52 38.62
N ASP A 41 -95.37 -73.56 39.38
CA ASP A 41 -96.04 -72.28 39.62
C ASP A 41 -95.79 -71.34 38.44
N VAL A 42 -96.69 -71.38 37.46
CA VAL A 42 -96.61 -70.59 36.23
C VAL A 42 -96.67 -69.08 36.51
N ALA A 43 -97.41 -68.66 37.55
CA ALA A 43 -97.51 -67.25 37.91
C ALA A 43 -96.19 -66.72 38.49
N ALA A 44 -95.55 -67.49 39.39
CA ALA A 44 -94.24 -67.14 39.93
C ALA A 44 -93.13 -67.18 38.85
N LEU A 45 -93.16 -68.15 37.94
CA LEU A 45 -92.22 -68.21 36.81
C LEU A 45 -92.39 -67.03 35.84
N ASN A 46 -93.63 -66.66 35.52
CA ASN A 46 -93.89 -65.48 34.67
C ASN A 46 -93.40 -64.19 35.35
N GLN A 47 -93.62 -64.03 36.65
CA GLN A 47 -93.05 -62.91 37.42
C GLN A 47 -91.51 -62.93 37.38
N GLN A 48 -90.88 -64.10 37.55
CA GLN A 48 -89.42 -64.25 37.49
C GLN A 48 -88.85 -63.94 36.08
N VAL A 49 -89.57 -64.29 35.01
CA VAL A 49 -89.20 -63.95 33.63
C VAL A 49 -89.32 -62.45 33.38
N GLU A 50 -90.40 -61.81 33.84
CA GLU A 50 -90.56 -60.36 33.71
C GLU A 50 -89.54 -59.59 34.55
N GLU A 51 -89.24 -60.03 35.77
CA GLU A 51 -88.16 -59.46 36.58
C GLU A 51 -86.78 -59.62 35.94
N ARG A 52 -86.53 -60.75 35.26
CA ARG A 52 -85.29 -60.95 34.49
C ARG A 52 -85.24 -60.01 33.29
N ARG A 53 -86.31 -59.92 32.50
CA ARG A 53 -86.41 -58.98 31.37
C ARG A 53 -86.20 -57.53 31.80
N LEU A 54 -86.82 -57.11 32.90
CA LEU A 54 -86.65 -55.77 33.46
C LEU A 54 -85.25 -55.52 33.99
N ARG A 55 -84.52 -56.56 34.45
CA ARG A 55 -83.11 -56.45 34.83
C ARG A 55 -82.21 -56.32 33.61
N GLU A 56 -82.38 -57.21 32.62
CA GLU A 56 -81.63 -57.19 31.36
C GLU A 56 -81.82 -55.85 30.62
N ALA A 57 -83.06 -55.34 30.52
CA ALA A 57 -83.34 -54.04 29.92
C ALA A 57 -82.69 -52.87 30.69
N ARG A 58 -82.63 -52.96 32.03
CA ARG A 58 -81.93 -51.96 32.86
C ARG A 58 -80.42 -52.03 32.69
N GLU A 59 -79.85 -53.22 32.56
CA GLU A 59 -78.42 -53.42 32.30
C GLU A 59 -78.03 -52.90 30.92
N GLN A 60 -78.79 -53.26 29.87
CA GLN A 60 -78.60 -52.72 28.52
C GLN A 60 -78.73 -51.20 28.48
N SER A 61 -79.72 -50.62 29.15
CA SER A 61 -79.87 -49.16 29.22
C SER A 61 -78.70 -48.49 29.95
N LYS A 62 -78.10 -49.16 30.96
CA LYS A 62 -76.91 -48.67 31.65
C LYS A 62 -75.68 -48.77 30.76
N GLU A 63 -75.48 -49.90 30.09
CA GLU A 63 -74.37 -50.11 29.15
C GLU A 63 -74.39 -49.06 28.04
N VAL A 64 -75.54 -48.85 27.39
CA VAL A 64 -75.70 -47.80 26.38
C VAL A 64 -75.40 -46.41 26.94
N ALA A 65 -75.83 -46.11 28.17
CA ALA A 65 -75.53 -44.83 28.81
C ALA A 65 -74.03 -44.67 29.13
N TYR A 66 -73.35 -45.74 29.55
CA TYR A 66 -71.90 -45.74 29.78
C TYR A 66 -71.12 -45.60 28.48
N ASP A 67 -71.53 -46.29 27.41
CA ASP A 67 -70.91 -46.18 26.09
C ASP A 67 -71.05 -44.76 25.54
N MET A 68 -72.26 -44.17 25.62
CA MET A 68 -72.49 -42.77 25.23
C MET A 68 -71.62 -41.81 26.03
N LEU A 69 -71.49 -41.99 27.35
CA LEU A 69 -70.65 -41.15 28.19
C LEU A 69 -69.16 -41.32 27.85
N SER A 70 -68.71 -42.55 27.59
CA SER A 70 -67.34 -42.87 27.17
C SER A 70 -67.00 -42.20 25.84
N ASP A 71 -67.91 -42.27 24.86
CA ASP A 71 -67.76 -41.60 23.57
C ASP A 71 -67.71 -40.07 23.72
N GLN A 72 -68.57 -39.50 24.56
CA GLN A 72 -68.53 -38.06 24.85
C GLN A 72 -67.20 -37.64 25.49
N LEU A 73 -66.70 -38.43 26.44
CA LEU A 73 -65.41 -38.16 27.09
C LEU A 73 -64.25 -38.26 26.08
N ARG A 74 -64.24 -39.29 25.23
CA ARG A 74 -63.24 -39.45 24.17
C ARG A 74 -63.26 -38.25 23.22
N LEU A 75 -64.44 -37.86 22.73
CA LEU A 75 -64.59 -36.70 21.86
C LEU A 75 -64.14 -35.39 22.53
N ALA A 76 -64.40 -35.22 23.84
CA ALA A 76 -63.93 -34.06 24.59
C ALA A 76 -62.39 -34.05 24.71
N MET A 77 -61.78 -35.20 24.99
CA MET A 77 -60.33 -35.36 25.04
C MET A 77 -59.68 -35.10 23.69
N ASP A 78 -60.23 -35.64 22.60
CA ASP A 78 -59.73 -35.43 21.24
C ASP A 78 -59.81 -33.95 20.84
N LYS A 79 -60.90 -33.26 21.19
CA LYS A 79 -61.05 -31.81 20.97
C LYS A 79 -60.01 -31.02 21.75
N GLN A 80 -59.78 -31.36 23.02
CA GLN A 80 -58.78 -30.70 23.85
C GLN A 80 -57.37 -30.94 23.31
N ALA A 81 -57.04 -32.17 22.92
CA ALA A 81 -55.76 -32.52 22.29
C ALA A 81 -55.54 -31.74 20.99
N ALA A 82 -56.55 -31.68 20.11
CA ALA A 82 -56.48 -30.93 18.86
C ALA A 82 -56.31 -29.41 19.10
N HIS A 83 -56.96 -28.86 20.12
CA HIS A 83 -56.79 -27.47 20.52
C HIS A 83 -55.37 -27.19 21.03
N MET A 84 -54.85 -28.04 21.92
CA MET A 84 -53.49 -27.92 22.44
C MET A 84 -52.43 -28.02 21.33
N ALA A 85 -52.57 -28.98 20.41
CA ALA A 85 -51.66 -29.13 19.27
C ALA A 85 -51.66 -27.88 18.35
N LYS A 86 -52.83 -27.28 18.09
CA LYS A 86 -52.93 -26.02 17.32
C LYS A 86 -52.24 -24.85 18.02
N LEU A 87 -52.40 -24.73 19.34
CA LEU A 87 -51.72 -23.70 20.11
C LEU A 87 -50.21 -23.89 20.06
N GLU A 88 -49.72 -25.10 20.34
CA GLU A 88 -48.28 -25.43 20.28
C GLU A 88 -47.67 -25.11 18.93
N GLU A 89 -48.33 -25.48 17.83
CA GLU A 89 -47.86 -25.15 16.48
C GLU A 89 -47.85 -23.64 16.24
N SER A 90 -48.87 -22.92 16.68
CA SER A 90 -48.90 -21.45 16.55
C SER A 90 -47.76 -20.77 17.33
N TYR A 91 -47.43 -21.26 18.54
CA TYR A 91 -46.31 -20.77 19.33
C TYR A 91 -44.98 -21.10 18.67
N ARG A 92 -44.82 -22.31 18.13
CA ARG A 92 -43.61 -22.74 17.43
C ARG A 92 -43.35 -21.86 16.21
N VAL A 93 -44.37 -21.63 15.39
CA VAL A 93 -44.28 -20.74 14.21
C VAL A 93 -43.96 -19.31 14.65
N ALA A 94 -44.63 -18.78 15.67
CA ALA A 94 -44.35 -17.43 16.19
C ALA A 94 -42.89 -17.29 16.67
N LEU A 95 -42.37 -18.28 17.41
CA LEU A 95 -40.97 -18.30 17.84
C LEU A 95 -39.99 -18.39 16.67
N MET A 96 -40.26 -19.25 15.69
CA MET A 96 -39.43 -19.38 14.49
C MET A 96 -39.41 -18.08 13.68
N THR A 97 -40.54 -17.41 13.50
CA THR A 97 -40.59 -16.12 12.81
C THR A 97 -39.86 -15.01 13.60
N ALA A 98 -40.02 -14.95 14.92
CA ALA A 98 -39.32 -13.99 15.77
C ALA A 98 -37.80 -14.16 15.72
N THR A 99 -37.32 -15.41 15.81
CA THR A 99 -35.88 -15.74 15.70
C THR A 99 -35.33 -15.46 14.30
N ALA A 100 -36.07 -15.79 13.24
CA ALA A 100 -35.67 -15.45 11.87
C ALA A 100 -35.55 -13.93 11.67
N ASN A 101 -36.51 -13.15 12.19
CA ASN A 101 -36.48 -11.69 12.13
C ASN A 101 -35.30 -11.11 12.93
N ALA A 102 -35.02 -11.65 14.12
CA ALA A 102 -33.86 -11.24 14.93
C ALA A 102 -32.53 -11.56 14.21
N ASN A 103 -32.39 -12.76 13.64
CA ASN A 103 -31.22 -13.17 12.88
C ASN A 103 -31.02 -12.27 11.65
N LYS A 104 -32.11 -11.94 10.93
CA LYS A 104 -32.05 -11.01 9.80
C LYS A 104 -31.59 -9.62 10.23
N ALA A 105 -32.16 -9.07 11.31
CA ALA A 105 -31.76 -7.77 11.85
C ALA A 105 -30.31 -7.77 12.37
N GLN A 106 -29.83 -8.90 12.89
CA GLN A 106 -28.42 -9.05 13.29
C GLN A 106 -27.50 -9.11 12.07
N ALA A 107 -27.88 -9.85 11.02
CA ALA A 107 -27.12 -9.92 9.78
C ALA A 107 -26.98 -8.55 9.11
N THR A 108 -28.04 -7.74 9.07
CA THR A 108 -27.98 -6.37 8.53
C THR A 108 -27.05 -5.49 9.37
N LYS A 109 -27.14 -5.54 10.71
CA LYS A 109 -26.23 -4.79 11.60
C LYS A 109 -24.76 -5.16 11.39
N ILE A 110 -24.47 -6.45 11.18
CA ILE A 110 -23.11 -6.92 10.91
C ILE A 110 -22.64 -6.43 9.54
N ALA A 111 -23.47 -6.53 8.49
CA ALA A 111 -23.14 -6.05 7.16
C ALA A 111 -22.87 -4.53 7.14
N ASP A 112 -23.71 -3.74 7.82
CA ASP A 112 -23.52 -2.29 7.96
C ASP A 112 -22.20 -1.97 8.67
N ARG A 113 -21.87 -2.72 9.72
CA ARG A 113 -20.60 -2.57 10.44
C ARG A 113 -19.41 -2.88 9.53
N GLN A 114 -19.45 -4.00 8.81
CA GLN A 114 -18.38 -4.38 7.87
C GLN A 114 -18.21 -3.35 6.76
N HIS A 115 -19.30 -2.84 6.20
CA HIS A 115 -19.24 -1.78 5.19
C HIS A 115 -18.59 -0.52 5.75
N ARG A 116 -18.94 -0.11 6.98
CA ARG A 116 -18.30 1.05 7.64
C ARG A 116 -16.81 0.80 7.89
N GLU A 117 -16.46 -0.37 8.39
CA GLU A 117 -15.05 -0.75 8.62
C GLU A 117 -14.25 -0.74 7.32
N GLN A 118 -14.80 -1.29 6.23
CA GLN A 118 -14.19 -1.22 4.90
C GLN A 118 -14.04 0.22 4.40
N TRP A 119 -15.06 1.04 4.59
CA TRP A 119 -15.00 2.46 4.21
C TRP A 119 -13.91 3.21 4.99
N TYR A 120 -13.83 3.01 6.30
CA TYR A 120 -12.77 3.58 7.13
C TYR A 120 -11.39 3.08 6.68
N GLN A 121 -11.26 1.79 6.39
CA GLN A 121 -10.00 1.23 5.89
C GLN A 121 -9.58 1.84 4.56
N GLN A 122 -10.52 2.03 3.63
CA GLN A 122 -10.25 2.68 2.36
C GLN A 122 -9.82 4.13 2.56
N GLU A 123 -10.48 4.85 3.46
CA GLU A 123 -10.13 6.24 3.76
C GLU A 123 -8.77 6.35 4.44
N THR A 124 -8.43 5.47 5.38
CA THR A 124 -7.08 5.41 5.96
C THR A 124 -6.03 5.07 4.92
N ASN A 125 -6.30 4.10 4.05
CA ASN A 125 -5.38 3.74 2.96
C ASN A 125 -5.18 4.92 2.00
N ARG A 126 -6.26 5.64 1.65
CA ARG A 126 -6.20 6.82 0.79
C ARG A 126 -5.36 7.93 1.41
N MET A 127 -5.56 8.20 2.70
CA MET A 127 -4.79 9.20 3.44
C MET A 127 -3.31 8.81 3.56
N GLU A 128 -3.02 7.52 3.79
CA GLU A 128 -1.64 7.03 3.80
C GLU A 128 -0.97 7.21 2.44
N ILE A 129 -1.62 6.81 1.35
CA ILE A 129 -1.12 6.99 -0.01
C ILE A 129 -0.88 8.47 -0.29
N GLN A 130 -1.85 9.33 0.04
CA GLN A 130 -1.72 10.77 -0.16
C GLN A 130 -0.50 11.31 0.59
N ASN A 131 -0.35 10.95 1.87
CA ASN A 131 0.77 11.39 2.70
C ASN A 131 2.11 10.94 2.13
N GLN A 132 2.21 9.69 1.64
CA GLN A 132 3.42 9.18 1.00
C GLN A 132 3.74 9.96 -0.28
N VAL A 133 2.75 10.14 -1.17
CA VAL A 133 2.90 10.87 -2.44
C VAL A 133 3.30 12.32 -2.21
N THR A 134 2.76 12.98 -1.18
CA THR A 134 3.13 14.36 -0.82
C THR A 134 4.37 14.46 0.05
N SER A 135 4.96 13.34 0.47
CA SER A 135 6.14 13.39 1.34
C SER A 135 7.33 14.00 0.62
N ASP A 136 8.22 14.62 1.40
CA ASP A 136 9.46 15.21 0.90
C ASP A 136 10.41 14.20 0.22
N MET A 137 10.27 12.93 0.58
CA MET A 137 11.04 11.83 0.00
C MET A 137 10.62 11.56 -1.45
N LEU A 138 9.30 11.43 -1.71
CA LEU A 138 8.80 11.12 -3.06
C LEU A 138 8.72 12.35 -3.96
N THR A 139 8.45 13.54 -3.40
CA THR A 139 8.42 14.80 -4.17
C THR A 139 9.82 15.35 -4.45
N GLU A 140 10.85 14.72 -3.89
CA GLU A 140 12.23 15.17 -3.91
C GLU A 140 12.41 16.65 -3.54
N ASN A 141 11.63 17.16 -2.59
CA ASN A 141 11.65 18.56 -2.18
C ASN A 141 13.09 19.07 -1.90
N PRO A 142 13.59 20.11 -2.60
CA PRO A 142 14.93 20.65 -2.40
C PRO A 142 15.07 21.50 -1.12
N GLN A 143 13.96 21.94 -0.53
CA GLN A 143 13.98 22.77 0.68
C GLN A 143 14.48 22.00 1.91
N VAL A 144 14.35 20.67 1.91
CA VAL A 144 14.88 19.79 2.98
C VAL A 144 16.40 19.93 3.14
N ALA A 145 17.09 20.36 2.08
CA ALA A 145 18.53 20.59 2.13
C ALA A 145 18.92 21.85 2.93
N GLN A 146 17.98 22.76 3.24
CA GLN A 146 18.28 24.00 3.95
C GLN A 146 18.55 23.73 5.43
N HIS A 147 19.60 24.36 5.97
CA HIS A 147 19.93 24.21 7.38
C HIS A 147 18.96 25.01 8.27
N PRO A 148 18.34 24.43 9.30
CA PRO A 148 17.26 25.06 10.08
C PRO A 148 17.61 26.42 10.70
N THR A 149 18.86 26.58 11.15
CA THR A 149 19.33 27.80 11.84
C THR A 149 20.22 28.70 10.99
N ASN A 150 20.69 28.23 9.83
CA ASN A 150 21.64 29.00 9.02
C ASN A 150 21.24 28.91 7.53
N PRO A 151 20.55 29.93 6.99
CA PRO A 151 20.04 29.90 5.63
C PRO A 151 21.11 29.69 4.56
N ASN A 152 22.35 30.10 4.83
CA ASN A 152 23.45 29.99 3.86
C ASN A 152 24.12 28.61 3.87
N ARG A 153 23.79 27.75 4.85
CA ARG A 153 24.35 26.40 4.97
C ARG A 153 23.34 25.37 4.48
N VAL A 154 23.87 24.34 3.84
CA VAL A 154 23.09 23.21 3.35
C VAL A 154 23.45 21.97 4.18
N LEU A 155 22.45 21.15 4.47
CA LEU A 155 22.62 19.82 5.06
C LEU A 155 23.27 18.87 4.03
N PRO A 156 24.47 18.34 4.29
CA PRO A 156 25.21 17.55 3.29
C PRO A 156 24.47 16.30 2.79
N TYR A 157 23.76 15.61 3.68
CA TYR A 157 23.07 14.35 3.39
C TYR A 157 21.73 14.54 2.65
N CYS A 158 21.21 15.77 2.57
CA CYS A 158 19.98 16.09 1.84
C CYS A 158 20.24 16.93 0.58
N TRP A 159 21.50 17.12 0.20
CA TRP A 159 21.85 17.93 -0.96
C TRP A 159 21.51 17.24 -2.28
N LYS A 160 20.68 17.90 -3.10
CA LYS A 160 20.20 17.40 -4.40
C LYS A 160 20.76 18.19 -5.60
N GLY A 161 21.83 18.95 -5.38
CA GLY A 161 22.45 19.79 -6.41
C GLY A 161 22.01 21.26 -6.36
N MET A 162 22.62 22.08 -7.23
CA MET A 162 22.39 23.53 -7.28
C MET A 162 21.00 23.88 -7.80
N THR A 163 20.45 24.99 -7.31
CA THR A 163 19.17 25.50 -7.79
C THR A 163 19.28 25.96 -9.26
N PRO A 164 18.18 25.94 -10.03
CA PRO A 164 18.16 26.45 -11.39
C PRO A 164 18.66 27.90 -11.49
N GLU A 165 18.33 28.73 -10.50
CA GLU A 165 18.76 30.12 -10.40
C GLU A 165 20.28 30.25 -10.21
N GLN A 166 20.88 29.47 -9.30
CA GLN A 166 22.32 29.43 -9.10
C GLN A 166 23.06 29.01 -10.38
N ARG A 167 22.56 27.98 -11.06
CA ARG A 167 23.13 27.52 -12.35
C ARG A 167 23.01 28.58 -13.44
N ALA A 168 21.90 29.32 -13.49
CA ALA A 168 21.71 30.41 -14.43
C ALA A 168 22.69 31.56 -14.15
N ALA A 169 22.92 31.90 -12.88
CA ALA A 169 23.90 32.91 -12.48
C ALA A 169 25.32 32.52 -12.92
N ILE A 170 25.74 31.26 -12.69
CA ILE A 170 27.05 30.76 -13.14
C ILE A 170 27.19 30.90 -14.66
N ARG A 171 26.17 30.50 -15.44
CA ARG A 171 26.20 30.63 -16.90
C ARG A 171 26.30 32.09 -17.36
N LYS A 172 25.62 33.01 -16.66
CA LYS A 172 25.72 34.45 -16.94
C LYS A 172 27.16 34.95 -16.70
N THR A 173 27.77 34.58 -15.58
CA THR A 173 29.15 34.95 -15.26
C THR A 173 30.14 34.36 -16.28
N GLN A 174 29.95 33.11 -16.71
CA GLN A 174 30.79 32.49 -17.74
C GLN A 174 30.74 33.24 -19.07
N ARG A 175 29.55 33.72 -19.48
CA ARG A 175 29.42 34.55 -20.69
C ARG A 175 30.20 35.86 -20.58
N ILE A 176 30.13 36.51 -19.41
CA ILE A 176 30.87 37.73 -19.13
C ILE A 176 32.38 37.46 -19.20
N GLN A 177 32.85 36.40 -18.54
CA GLN A 177 34.27 36.01 -18.57
C GLN A 177 34.78 35.71 -19.99
N SER A 178 33.96 35.05 -20.82
CA SER A 178 34.32 34.80 -22.23
C SER A 178 34.54 36.11 -22.99
N TYR A 179 33.61 37.06 -22.82
CA TYR A 179 33.70 38.37 -23.46
C TYR A 179 34.91 39.17 -22.97
N GLU A 180 35.13 39.22 -21.65
CA GLU A 180 36.32 39.87 -21.08
C GLU A 180 37.62 39.28 -21.63
N LYS A 181 37.68 37.95 -21.82
CA LYS A 181 38.85 37.26 -22.36
C LYS A 181 39.05 37.51 -23.86
N GLU A 182 37.98 37.74 -24.62
CA GLU A 182 38.07 38.17 -26.02
C GLU A 182 38.66 39.58 -26.11
N VAL A 183 38.12 40.53 -25.33
CA VAL A 183 38.64 41.91 -25.27
C VAL A 183 40.11 41.94 -24.87
N GLN A 184 40.53 41.14 -23.89
CA GLN A 184 41.94 41.01 -23.51
C GLN A 184 42.81 40.52 -24.66
N ARG A 185 42.39 39.47 -25.37
CA ARG A 185 43.13 38.93 -26.51
C ARG A 185 43.27 39.95 -27.64
N GLU A 186 42.22 40.74 -27.89
CA GLU A 186 42.29 41.82 -28.87
C GLU A 186 43.30 42.90 -28.45
N ALA A 187 43.27 43.32 -27.19
CA ALA A 187 44.22 44.31 -26.66
C ALA A 187 45.68 43.80 -26.71
N GLU A 188 45.94 42.54 -26.32
CA GLU A 188 47.25 41.90 -26.41
C GLU A 188 47.77 41.84 -27.85
N LYS A 189 46.88 41.54 -28.80
CA LYS A 189 47.20 41.54 -30.23
C LYS A 189 47.59 42.94 -30.72
N GLN A 190 46.86 43.98 -30.31
CA GLN A 190 47.20 45.36 -30.66
C GLN A 190 48.58 45.74 -30.12
N LEU A 191 48.87 45.42 -28.86
CA LEU A 191 50.18 45.70 -28.26
C LEU A 191 51.32 44.97 -28.99
N THR A 192 51.10 43.71 -29.37
CA THR A 192 52.11 42.94 -30.13
C THR A 192 52.37 43.58 -31.49
N ASN A 193 51.32 44.00 -32.20
CA ASN A 193 51.47 44.73 -33.46
C ASN A 193 52.24 46.04 -33.28
N GLU A 194 51.99 46.79 -32.21
CA GLU A 194 52.73 48.02 -31.89
C GLU A 194 54.22 47.73 -31.67
N TRP A 195 54.54 46.69 -30.91
CA TRP A 195 55.93 46.26 -30.70
C TRP A 195 56.60 45.78 -31.99
N ASP A 196 55.90 45.02 -32.82
CA ASP A 196 56.45 44.56 -34.11
C ASP A 196 56.71 45.75 -35.05
N ASN A 197 55.80 46.73 -35.09
CA ASN A 197 56.00 47.96 -35.85
C ASN A 197 57.22 48.75 -35.35
N GLN A 198 57.37 48.90 -34.03
CA GLN A 198 58.55 49.55 -33.45
C GLN A 198 59.84 48.81 -33.79
N ARG A 199 59.83 47.47 -33.78
CA ARG A 199 60.98 46.65 -34.18
C ARG A 199 61.36 46.87 -35.65
N ILE A 200 60.37 46.97 -36.55
CA ILE A 200 60.61 47.26 -37.96
C ILE A 200 61.27 48.63 -38.12
N HIS A 201 60.76 49.66 -37.46
CA HIS A 201 61.35 51.00 -37.51
C HIS A 201 62.77 51.05 -36.94
N LEU A 202 63.02 50.38 -35.81
CA LEU A 202 64.36 50.29 -35.23
C LEU A 202 65.33 49.53 -36.15
N ALA A 203 64.87 48.46 -36.80
CA ALA A 203 65.68 47.72 -37.76
C ALA A 203 66.03 48.57 -38.99
N GLN A 204 65.08 49.33 -39.52
CA GLN A 204 65.30 50.28 -40.61
C GLN A 204 66.33 51.35 -40.22
N ALA A 205 66.17 51.98 -39.05
CA ALA A 205 67.13 52.97 -38.55
C ALA A 205 68.54 52.38 -38.34
N ALA A 206 68.63 51.13 -37.86
CA ALA A 206 69.91 50.44 -37.71
C ALA A 206 70.59 50.16 -39.07
N GLN A 207 69.82 49.79 -40.09
CA GLN A 207 70.33 49.62 -41.46
C GLN A 207 70.83 50.94 -42.04
N GLU A 208 70.09 52.03 -41.88
CA GLU A 208 70.51 53.36 -42.32
C GLU A 208 71.81 53.80 -41.64
N LEU A 209 71.98 53.54 -40.34
CA LEU A 209 73.23 53.81 -39.62
C LEU A 209 74.39 52.96 -40.14
N GLU A 210 74.17 51.66 -40.39
CA GLU A 210 75.20 50.79 -40.95
C GLU A 210 75.64 51.23 -42.35
N GLU A 211 74.71 51.71 -43.17
CA GLU A 211 75.00 52.29 -44.49
C GLU A 211 75.85 53.57 -44.36
N GLN A 212 75.48 54.48 -43.47
CA GLN A 212 76.27 55.69 -43.19
C GLN A 212 77.70 55.36 -42.73
N GLU A 213 77.85 54.38 -41.82
CA GLU A 213 79.18 53.92 -41.37
C GLU A 213 80.01 53.35 -42.52
N ARG A 214 79.39 52.56 -43.42
CA ARG A 214 80.07 52.02 -44.61
C ARG A 214 80.51 53.13 -45.55
N GLU A 215 79.67 54.13 -45.79
CA GLU A 215 80.00 55.30 -46.63
C GLU A 215 81.19 56.07 -46.06
N LEU A 216 81.13 56.45 -44.78
CA LEU A 216 82.23 57.11 -44.06
C LEU A 216 83.52 56.30 -44.13
N CYS A 217 83.45 54.99 -43.88
CA CYS A 217 84.61 54.10 -44.00
C CYS A 217 85.18 54.07 -45.41
N ALA A 218 84.34 54.08 -46.45
CA ALA A 218 84.78 54.13 -47.84
C ALA A 218 85.47 55.46 -48.17
N GLU A 219 84.94 56.58 -47.67
CA GLU A 219 85.57 57.90 -47.80
C GLU A 219 86.95 57.95 -47.12
N PHE A 220 87.06 57.49 -45.88
CA PHE A 220 88.34 57.40 -45.19
C PHE A 220 89.34 56.51 -45.94
N ARG A 221 88.90 55.37 -46.47
CA ARG A 221 89.76 54.49 -47.29
C ARG A 221 90.24 55.18 -48.57
N ARG A 222 89.38 55.92 -49.26
CA ARG A 222 89.75 56.71 -50.46
C ARG A 222 90.76 57.81 -50.10
N GLY A 223 90.52 58.52 -49.00
CA GLY A 223 91.43 59.56 -48.48
C GLY A 223 92.81 58.99 -48.15
N LEU A 224 92.87 57.90 -47.37
CA LEU A 224 94.12 57.21 -47.04
C LEU A 224 94.83 56.65 -48.28
N GLY A 225 94.09 56.09 -49.24
CA GLY A 225 94.65 55.62 -50.51
C GLY A 225 95.33 56.74 -51.30
N SER A 226 94.68 57.91 -51.37
CA SER A 226 95.22 59.10 -52.04
C SER A 226 96.49 59.60 -51.34
N PHE A 227 96.48 59.67 -50.02
CA PHE A 227 97.65 60.07 -49.22
C PHE A 227 98.83 59.09 -49.37
N ASN A 228 98.55 57.78 -49.31
CA ASN A 228 99.58 56.76 -49.52
C ASN A 228 100.19 56.83 -50.92
N GLN A 229 99.40 57.17 -51.95
CA GLN A 229 99.90 57.37 -53.31
C GLN A 229 100.84 58.59 -53.40
N GLN A 230 100.47 59.71 -52.77
CA GLN A 230 101.35 60.88 -52.66
C GLN A 230 102.67 60.52 -51.97
N LEU A 231 102.58 59.89 -50.79
CA LEU A 231 103.75 59.47 -50.03
C LEU A 231 104.67 58.52 -50.83
N ALA A 232 104.09 57.56 -51.57
CA ALA A 232 104.85 56.65 -52.42
C ALA A 232 105.56 57.38 -53.58
N SER A 233 104.91 58.39 -54.17
CA SER A 233 105.51 59.23 -55.21
C SER A 233 106.66 60.07 -54.66
N GLU A 234 106.48 60.69 -53.49
CA GLU A 234 107.52 61.45 -52.79
C GLU A 234 108.72 60.55 -52.47
N GLN A 235 108.49 59.37 -51.90
CA GLN A 235 109.55 58.39 -51.63
C GLN A 235 110.27 57.95 -52.91
N SER A 236 109.54 57.69 -54.00
CA SER A 236 110.14 57.32 -55.30
C SER A 236 111.01 58.44 -55.85
N THR A 237 110.53 59.69 -55.83
CA THR A 237 111.31 60.86 -56.27
C THR A 237 112.57 61.05 -55.43
N HIS A 238 112.47 60.88 -54.10
CA HIS A 238 113.61 60.94 -53.20
C HIS A 238 114.62 59.82 -53.48
N GLN A 239 114.17 58.58 -53.64
CA GLN A 239 115.04 57.45 -53.96
C GLN A 239 115.73 57.63 -55.32
N ASN A 240 115.01 58.13 -56.32
CA ASN A 240 115.58 58.47 -57.64
C ASN A 240 116.64 59.57 -57.52
N HIS A 241 116.42 60.58 -56.67
CA HIS A 241 117.41 61.61 -56.37
C HIS A 241 118.66 61.03 -55.69
N LEU A 242 118.50 60.20 -54.65
CA LEU A 242 119.62 59.51 -54.00
C LEU A 242 120.42 58.66 -54.99
N ASN A 243 119.75 57.86 -55.81
CA ASN A 243 120.37 56.98 -56.79
C ASN A 243 121.13 57.75 -57.89
N SER A 244 120.59 58.89 -58.34
CA SER A 244 121.17 59.68 -59.44
C SER A 244 122.25 60.66 -59.00
N MET A 245 122.13 61.26 -57.82
CA MET A 245 123.00 62.35 -57.36
C MET A 245 124.02 61.91 -56.31
N ILE A 246 123.68 60.95 -55.44
CA ILE A 246 124.52 60.53 -54.31
C ILE A 246 125.20 59.18 -54.57
N TYR A 247 124.44 58.17 -55.00
CA TYR A 247 124.98 56.82 -55.25
C TYR A 247 125.58 56.64 -56.65
N ALA A 248 125.40 57.60 -57.55
CA ALA A 248 126.06 57.61 -58.86
C ALA A 248 127.53 58.02 -58.69
N SER A 249 128.40 57.04 -58.46
CA SER A 249 129.85 57.24 -58.39
C SER A 249 130.42 57.55 -59.77
N GLN A 250 130.50 58.83 -60.15
CA GLN A 250 131.30 59.24 -61.29
C GLN A 250 132.78 59.28 -60.87
N PRO A 251 133.70 58.63 -61.60
CA PRO A 251 135.12 58.73 -61.28
C PRO A 251 135.57 60.18 -61.45
N THR A 252 136.10 60.77 -60.38
CA THR A 252 136.65 62.14 -60.40
C THR A 252 137.77 62.22 -61.43
N ALA A 253 137.97 63.37 -62.10
CA ALA A 253 139.02 63.55 -63.12
C ALA A 253 140.42 63.09 -62.64
N GLN A 254 140.70 63.19 -61.34
CA GLN A 254 141.90 62.64 -60.70
C GLN A 254 142.07 61.12 -60.81
N TYR A 255 141.00 60.32 -60.85
CA TYR A 255 141.06 58.88 -61.04
C TYR A 255 141.65 58.51 -62.39
N TYR A 256 141.21 59.17 -63.47
CA TYR A 256 141.75 58.92 -64.82
C TYR A 256 143.21 59.36 -64.98
N MET A 257 143.66 60.35 -64.20
CA MET A 257 145.08 60.77 -64.16
C MET A 257 146.02 59.77 -63.47
N GLN A 258 145.51 58.77 -62.74
CA GLN A 258 146.35 57.74 -62.09
C GLN A 258 146.91 56.73 -63.10
N PHE A 259 146.17 56.42 -64.17
CA PHE A 259 146.58 55.44 -65.19
C PHE A 259 147.53 56.08 -66.21
N ASN A 260 148.60 55.37 -66.59
CA ASN A 260 149.67 55.84 -67.49
C ASN A 260 150.52 57.03 -66.95
N SER A 261 150.54 57.24 -65.63
CA SER A 261 151.41 58.24 -64.97
C SER A 261 152.89 57.82 -64.88
N SER A 262 153.19 56.55 -65.17
CA SER A 262 154.50 55.90 -65.08
C SER A 262 154.82 55.18 -66.38
N SER A 263 156.02 55.38 -66.93
CA SER A 263 156.53 54.66 -68.10
C SER A 263 157.06 53.25 -67.76
N ARG A 264 156.61 52.69 -66.63
CA ARG A 264 157.09 51.49 -65.95
C ARG A 264 155.96 50.77 -65.24
#